data_AF-A0A9E2ZMS6-F1
#
_entry.id   AF-A0A9E2ZMS6-F1
#
_cell.length_a   1.000
_cell.length_b   1.000
_cell.length_c   1.000
_cell.angle_alpha   90.00
_cell.angle_beta   90.00
_cell.angle_gamma   90.00
#
_symmetry.space_group_name_H-M   'P 1'
#
loop_
_entity.id
_entity.type
_entity.pdbx_description
1 polymer ?
#
loop_
_entity_poly.entity_id
_entity_poly.type
_entity_poly.pdbx_seq_one_letter_code
_entity_poly.pdbx_strand_id
1 'polypeptide(L)'
;MRLVLKDEKYAFTVTRAAEPRTEFGSGGKQKMNRASKLPEWVVEVLAMDSERGEVIRVTVTGDQPRVSQGQVVRFEELEAIPWANEGRNGVAYRATAIHPTAQNRAA
;
A
#
# COMPACT_ATOMS: atom_id res chain seq x y z
N MET A 1 -8.91 -8.49 -15.67
CA MET A 1 -9.12 -9.30 -14.45
C MET A 1 -8.54 -8.51 -13.28
N ARG A 2 -9.34 -8.18 -12.26
CA ARG A 2 -8.91 -7.44 -11.06
C ARG A 2 -8.65 -8.47 -9.95
N LEU A 3 -7.45 -8.50 -9.37
CA LEU A 3 -7.11 -9.41 -8.27
C LEU A 3 -7.20 -8.67 -6.95
N VAL A 4 -8.36 -8.72 -6.31
CA VAL A 4 -8.58 -8.14 -4.98
C VAL A 4 -8.18 -9.18 -3.93
N LEU A 5 -7.26 -8.80 -3.04
CA LEU A 5 -6.80 -9.62 -1.94
C LEU A 5 -7.78 -9.50 -0.78
N LYS A 6 -8.22 -10.65 -0.26
CA LYS A 6 -8.85 -10.69 1.06
C LYS A 6 -7.75 -10.58 2.11
N ASP A 7 -7.81 -9.55 2.93
CA ASP A 7 -6.82 -9.24 3.96
C ASP A 7 -6.93 -10.13 5.21
N GLU A 8 -8.00 -10.91 5.35
CA GLU A 8 -8.28 -11.78 6.50
C GLU A 8 -7.15 -12.78 6.82
N LYS A 9 -6.30 -13.10 5.85
CA LYS A 9 -5.16 -14.03 6.01
C LYS A 9 -3.82 -13.32 6.19
N TYR A 10 -3.78 -12.00 6.10
CA TYR A 10 -2.56 -11.21 6.11
C TYR A 10 -2.60 -10.17 7.23
N ALA A 11 -1.53 -10.12 8.02
CA ALA A 11 -1.28 -9.00 8.93
C ALA A 11 -0.38 -7.98 8.24
N PHE A 12 -0.74 -6.70 8.30
CA PHE A 12 0.07 -5.62 7.76
C PHE A 12 0.56 -4.70 8.88
N THR A 13 1.87 -4.52 8.97
CA THR A 13 2.50 -3.60 9.92
C THR A 13 3.28 -2.55 9.15
N VAL A 14 3.03 -1.27 9.40
CA VAL A 14 3.71 -0.17 8.72
C VAL A 14 5.21 -0.16 9.06
N THR A 15 6.06 -0.28 8.04
CA THR A 15 7.52 -0.18 8.18
C THR A 15 8.02 1.23 7.87
N ARG A 16 7.27 1.99 7.06
CA ARG A 16 7.52 3.41 6.75
C ARG A 16 6.22 4.16 6.55
N ALA A 17 6.14 5.36 7.14
CA ALA A 17 4.99 6.25 7.03
C ALA A 17 4.68 6.64 5.58
N ALA A 18 3.49 7.21 5.36
CA ALA A 18 3.05 7.60 4.03
C ALA A 18 3.90 8.72 3.42
N GLU A 19 4.37 8.48 2.19
CA GLU A 19 5.14 9.45 1.42
C GLU A 19 4.46 9.78 0.08
N PRO A 20 4.65 10.99 -0.45
CA PRO A 20 4.17 11.33 -1.78
C PRO A 20 4.70 10.34 -2.82
N ARG A 21 3.81 9.73 -3.62
CA ARG A 21 4.26 8.91 -4.75
C ARG A 21 4.81 9.84 -5.83
N THR A 22 6.08 9.73 -6.15
CA THR A 22 6.71 10.48 -7.25
C THR A 22 7.10 9.53 -8.39
N GLU A 23 7.16 10.04 -9.61
CA GLU A 23 7.72 9.31 -10.76
C GLU A 23 9.13 9.79 -11.05
N PHE A 24 10.00 8.86 -11.47
CA PHE A 24 11.35 9.21 -11.90
C PHE A 24 11.29 10.22 -13.07
N GLY A 25 12.09 11.28 -13.02
CA GLY A 25 12.08 12.34 -14.03
C GLY A 25 10.97 13.38 -13.89
N SER A 26 10.04 13.24 -12.93
CA SER A 26 8.95 14.23 -12.71
C SER A 26 9.38 15.49 -11.95
N GLY A 27 10.66 15.61 -11.58
CA GLY A 27 11.16 16.71 -10.75
C GLY A 27 10.62 16.69 -9.32
N GLY A 28 10.26 15.51 -8.80
CA GLY A 28 9.71 15.34 -7.44
C GLY A 28 8.24 15.71 -7.31
N LYS A 29 7.54 15.99 -8.42
CA LYS A 29 6.10 16.24 -8.39
C LYS A 29 5.35 14.99 -7.95
N GLN A 30 4.43 15.16 -7.00
CA GLN A 30 3.55 14.09 -6.57
C GLN A 30 2.65 13.66 -7.73
N LYS A 31 2.52 12.35 -7.90
CA LYS A 31 1.65 11.74 -8.89
C LYS A 31 0.20 11.93 -8.47
N MET A 32 -0.62 12.30 -9.45
CA MET A 32 -2.07 12.35 -9.32
C MET A 32 -2.67 11.15 -10.04
N ASN A 33 -3.65 10.51 -9.42
CA ASN A 33 -4.45 9.50 -10.07
C ASN A 33 -5.20 10.13 -11.25
N ARG A 34 -5.08 9.53 -12.45
CA ARG A 34 -5.62 10.11 -13.68
C ARG A 34 -7.13 10.25 -13.68
N ALA A 35 -7.83 9.29 -13.06
CA ALA A 35 -9.29 9.22 -13.04
C ALA A 35 -9.86 10.13 -11.94
N SER A 36 -9.45 9.92 -10.68
CA SER A 36 -10.01 10.66 -9.55
C SER A 36 -9.43 12.07 -9.37
N LYS A 37 -8.31 12.38 -10.02
CA LYS A 37 -7.55 13.64 -9.82
C LYS A 37 -7.09 13.87 -8.38
N LEU A 38 -6.98 12.80 -7.60
CA LEU A 38 -6.49 12.83 -6.22
C LEU A 38 -5.00 12.44 -6.16
N PRO A 39 -4.26 12.91 -5.14
CA PRO A 39 -2.85 12.55 -5.00
C PRO A 39 -2.68 11.06 -4.68
N GLU A 40 -1.57 10.49 -5.16
CA GLU A 40 -1.14 9.15 -4.80
C GLU A 40 -0.07 9.20 -3.70
N TRP A 41 -0.25 8.37 -2.68
CA TRP A 41 0.67 8.16 -1.57
C TRP A 41 1.20 6.73 -1.62
N VAL A 42 2.38 6.51 -1.05
CA VAL A 42 2.93 5.17 -0.85
C VAL A 42 3.16 4.94 0.63
N VAL A 43 2.65 3.83 1.13
CA VAL A 43 2.96 3.31 2.47
C VAL A 43 3.76 2.03 2.30
N GLU A 44 4.80 1.83 3.12
CA GLU A 44 5.53 0.58 3.18
C GLU A 44 5.05 -0.24 4.37
N VAL A 45 4.76 -1.51 4.14
CA VAL A 45 4.27 -2.43 5.15
C VAL A 45 5.03 -3.75 5.08
N LEU A 46 5.24 -4.37 6.23
CA LEU A 46 5.49 -5.79 6.34
C LEU A 46 4.14 -6.51 6.24
N ALA A 47 3.93 -7.27 5.16
CA ALA A 47 2.81 -8.18 4.99
C ALA A 47 3.23 -9.58 5.47
N MET A 48 2.50 -10.14 6.42
CA MET A 48 2.77 -11.47 6.97
C MET A 48 1.57 -12.39 6.79
N ASP A 49 1.82 -13.61 6.35
CA ASP A 49 0.88 -14.73 6.47
C ASP A 49 1.41 -15.75 7.50
N SER A 50 0.81 -16.94 7.53
CA SER A 50 1.21 -18.02 8.44
C SER A 50 2.59 -18.63 8.13
N GLU A 51 3.16 -18.38 6.95
CA GLU A 51 4.38 -19.03 6.47
C GLU A 51 5.55 -18.05 6.34
N ARG A 52 5.30 -16.82 5.89
CA ARG A 52 6.36 -15.85 5.60
C ARG A 52 5.92 -14.39 5.75
N GLY A 53 6.93 -13.52 5.79
CA GLY A 53 6.76 -12.06 5.70
C GLY A 53 7.42 -11.49 4.46
N GLU A 54 6.79 -10.48 3.86
CA GLU A 54 7.32 -9.72 2.73
C GLU A 54 7.10 -8.22 2.95
N VAL A 55 8.13 -7.40 2.71
CA VAL A 55 7.98 -5.94 2.73
C VAL A 55 7.48 -5.48 1.37
N ILE A 56 6.30 -4.86 1.34
CA ILE A 56 5.66 -4.36 0.13
C ILE A 56 5.34 -2.88 0.23
N ARG A 57 5.26 -2.22 -0.94
CA ARG A 57 4.86 -0.82 -1.07
C ARG A 57 3.46 -0.74 -1.67
N VAL A 58 2.52 -0.19 -0.92
CA VAL A 58 1.11 -0.06 -1.32
C VAL A 58 0.83 1.38 -1.69
N THR A 59 0.25 1.59 -2.88
CA THR A 59 -0.21 2.91 -3.33
C THR A 59 -1.62 3.17 -2.85
N VAL A 60 -1.85 4.28 -2.16
CA VAL A 60 -3.16 4.72 -1.68
C VAL A 60 -3.53 6.02 -2.39
N THR A 61 -4.74 6.12 -2.94
CA THR A 61 -5.21 7.33 -3.64
C THR A 61 -6.09 8.16 -2.71
N GLY A 62 -5.85 9.46 -2.60
CA GLY A 62 -6.66 10.35 -1.76
C GLY A 62 -5.81 11.21 -0.82
N ASP A 63 -6.38 11.53 0.34
CA ASP A 63 -5.67 12.26 1.39
C ASP A 63 -4.49 11.45 1.95
N GLN A 64 -3.52 12.14 2.55
CA GLN A 64 -2.37 11.48 3.17
C GLN A 64 -2.82 10.50 4.26
N PRO A 65 -2.45 9.21 4.17
CA PRO A 65 -2.70 8.27 5.24
C PRO A 65 -2.09 8.71 6.57
N ARG A 66 -2.91 8.74 7.63
CA ARG A 66 -2.49 9.05 9.00
C ARG A 66 -2.06 7.78 9.73
N VAL A 67 -0.94 7.22 9.30
CA VAL A 67 -0.36 6.00 9.90
C VAL A 67 1.10 6.20 10.27
N SER A 68 1.54 5.54 11.33
CA SER A 68 2.90 5.63 11.87
C SER A 68 3.63 4.30 11.76
N GLN A 69 4.98 4.34 11.74
CA GLN A 69 5.80 3.14 11.78
C GLN A 69 5.46 2.27 13.01
N GLY A 70 5.43 0.95 12.82
CA GLY A 70 5.06 -0.04 13.83
C GLY A 70 3.56 -0.24 14.01
N GLN A 71 2.72 0.57 13.36
CA GLN A 71 1.27 0.46 13.48
C GLN A 71 0.74 -0.70 12.62
N VAL A 72 -0.15 -1.50 13.22
CA VAL A 72 -0.91 -2.52 12.48
C VAL A 72 -2.08 -1.87 11.75
N VAL A 73 -2.26 -2.23 10.49
CA VAL A 73 -3.19 -1.58 9.57
C VAL A 73 -3.99 -2.60 8.75
N ARG A 74 -5.14 -2.14 8.23
CA ARG A 74 -5.99 -2.83 7.27
C ARG A 74 -6.08 -1.98 6.00
N PHE A 75 -6.14 -2.61 4.84
CA PHE A 75 -6.37 -1.93 3.56
C PHE A 75 -7.79 -2.18 3.05
N GLU A 76 -8.40 -1.15 2.47
CA GLU A 76 -9.65 -1.33 1.71
C GLU A 76 -9.34 -1.58 0.23
N GLU A 77 -10.04 -2.55 -0.35
CA GLU A 77 -9.90 -2.97 -1.75
C GLU A 77 -8.44 -3.17 -2.20
N LEU A 78 -7.62 -3.81 -1.36
CA LEU A 78 -6.23 -4.11 -1.71
C LEU A 78 -6.17 -4.95 -2.98
N GLU A 79 -5.50 -4.43 -3.99
CA GLU A 79 -5.36 -5.03 -5.31
C GLU A 79 -3.88 -5.31 -5.59
N ALA A 80 -3.61 -6.52 -6.08
CA ALA A 80 -2.33 -6.89 -6.67
C ALA A 80 -2.42 -6.79 -8.20
N ILE A 81 -1.54 -5.98 -8.79
CA ILE A 81 -1.51 -5.67 -10.21
C ILE A 81 -0.19 -6.21 -10.79
N PRO A 82 -0.19 -7.40 -11.39
CA PRO A 82 0.97 -7.92 -12.11
C PRO A 82 1.29 -7.02 -13.30
N TRP A 83 2.58 -6.78 -13.52
CA TRP A 83 3.06 -6.06 -14.70
C TRP A 83 4.32 -6.70 -15.26
N ALA A 84 4.52 -6.53 -16.56
CA ALA A 84 5.75 -6.85 -17.25
C ALA A 84 6.05 -5.75 -18.25
N ASN A 85 7.28 -5.24 -18.26
CA ASN A 85 7.76 -4.26 -19.23
C ASN A 85 9.25 -4.45 -19.50
N GLU A 86 9.64 -4.54 -20.77
CA GLU A 86 11.04 -4.61 -21.23
C GLU A 86 11.90 -5.62 -20.44
N GLY A 87 11.42 -6.85 -20.29
CA GLY A 87 12.13 -7.92 -19.57
C GLY A 87 12.12 -7.81 -18.05
N ARG A 88 11.49 -6.78 -17.48
CA ARG A 88 11.22 -6.68 -16.04
C ARG A 88 9.77 -7.05 -15.76
N ASN A 89 9.52 -7.69 -14.64
CA ASN A 89 8.19 -8.01 -14.17
C ASN A 89 8.09 -7.82 -12.66
N GLY A 90 6.86 -7.68 -12.16
CA GLY A 90 6.60 -7.54 -10.74
C GLY A 90 5.13 -7.42 -10.44
N VAL A 91 4.82 -7.09 -9.19
CA VAL A 91 3.47 -6.83 -8.71
C VAL A 91 3.45 -5.43 -8.10
N ALA A 92 2.51 -4.60 -8.55
CA ALA A 92 2.21 -3.34 -7.89
C ALA A 92 0.99 -3.54 -6.97
N TYR A 93 1.05 -3.00 -5.76
CA TYR A 93 -0.05 -3.06 -4.82
C TYR A 93 -0.76 -1.70 -4.73
N ARG A 94 -2.09 -1.71 -4.76
CA ARG A 94 -2.92 -0.50 -4.68
C ARG A 94 -4.11 -0.74 -3.77
N ALA A 95 -4.49 0.26 -2.98
CA ALA A 95 -5.67 0.23 -2.12
C ALA A 95 -6.44 1.54 -2.24
N THR A 96 -7.73 1.52 -1.90
CA THR A 96 -8.57 2.72 -1.86
C THR A 96 -8.38 3.48 -0.55
N ALA A 97 -8.16 2.77 0.54
CA ALA A 97 -7.90 3.35 1.86
C ALA A 97 -7.02 2.44 2.72
N ILE A 98 -6.52 3.00 3.82
CA ILE A 98 -5.74 2.32 4.85
C ILE A 98 -6.20 2.83 6.21
N HIS A 99 -6.42 1.90 7.14
CA HIS A 99 -6.93 2.19 8.47
C HIS A 99 -6.06 1.54 9.53
N PRO A 100 -5.75 2.24 10.62
CA PRO A 100 -5.29 1.59 11.84
C PRO A 100 -6.25 0.48 12.25
N THR A 101 -5.72 -0.71 12.57
CA THR A 101 -6.52 -1.69 13.30
C THR A 101 -6.53 -1.28 14.76
N ALA A 102 -7.69 -1.37 15.43
CA ALA A 102 -7.72 -1.28 16.88
C ALA A 102 -6.81 -2.38 17.43
N GLN A 103 -5.69 -1.99 18.02
CA GLN A 103 -4.80 -2.93 18.69
C GLN A 103 -5.55 -3.40 19.93
N ASN A 104 -6.09 -4.62 19.90
CA ASN A 104 -6.49 -5.27 21.15
C ASN A 104 -5.21 -5.39 21.97
N ARG A 105 -5.02 -4.50 22.95
CA ARG A 105 -4.01 -4.71 23.99
C ARG A 105 -4.39 -6.04 24.65
N ALA A 106 -3.58 -7.06 24.42
CA ALA A 106 -3.56 -8.19 25.34
C ALA A 106 -3.19 -7.61 26.71
N ALA A 107 -4.10 -7.79 27.67
CA ALA A 107 -3.94 -7.40 29.06
C ALA A 107 -2.88 -8.28 29.75
#